data_AF-P76361-F1
#
_entry.id   AF-P76361-F1
#
_cell.length_a   1.000
_cell.length_b   1.000
_cell.length_c   1.000
_cell.angle_alpha   90.00
_cell.angle_beta   90.00
_cell.angle_gamma   90.00
#
_symmetry.space_group_name_H-M   'P 1'
#
loop_
_entity.id
_entity.type
_entity.pdbx_description
1 polymer ?
#
loop_
_entity_poly.entity_id
_entity_poly.type
_entity_poly.pdbx_seq_one_letter_code
_entity_poly.pdbx_strand_id
1 'polypeptide(L)'
;MLQIVGALILLIAGFAILRLLFRALISTASALAGLILLCLFGPALLAGYITERITRLFHIRWLAGVFLTIAGMIISFMWGLDGKHIALEAHTFDSVKFILTTALAGGLLAVPLQIKNIQQNGITPEDISKEINGYYCCFYTAFFLMACSACAPLIALQYDISPSLMWWGGLLYWLAALVTLLWAASQIQALKKLTCAISQTLEEQPVLNSKSWLTSLQNDYSLPDSLTERIWLTLISQRISRGELREFELADGNWLLNNAWYERNMAGFNEQLKENLSFTPDELKTLFRNRLNLSPEANDDFLDRCLDGGDWYPFSEGRRFVSFHHVDELRICASCGLTEVHHAPENHKPDPEWYCSSLCRETETLCQEIYERPYNSFISDATANGLILMKLPETWSTNEKMFASGGQGHGFAAERGNHIVDRVRLKNARILGDNNARNGADRLVSGTEIQTKYCSTAARSVGAAFDGQNGQYRYMGNNGPMQLEVPRDQYAGAVETMRNKIREGKVEER
;
A
#
# COMPACT_ATOMS: atom_id res chain seq x y z
N MET A 1 9.37 48.47 -39.45
CA MET A 1 9.02 47.08 -39.08
C MET A 1 10.18 46.35 -38.39
N LEU A 2 11.34 46.16 -39.03
CA LEU A 2 12.47 45.41 -38.44
C LEU A 2 12.95 45.96 -37.07
N GLN A 3 13.04 47.28 -36.92
CA GLN A 3 13.46 47.94 -35.66
C GLN A 3 12.46 47.74 -34.51
N ILE A 4 11.15 47.73 -34.80
CA ILE A 4 10.09 47.51 -33.80
C ILE A 4 10.12 46.06 -33.31
N VAL A 5 10.29 45.10 -34.23
CA VAL A 5 10.44 43.68 -33.90
C VAL A 5 11.71 43.45 -33.07
N GLY A 6 12.84 44.07 -33.45
CA GLY A 6 14.08 44.00 -32.69
C GLY A 6 13.97 44.57 -31.28
N ALA A 7 13.29 45.71 -31.11
CA ALA A 7 13.04 46.31 -29.81
C ALA A 7 12.13 45.43 -28.91
N LEU A 8 11.09 44.81 -29.49
CA LEU A 8 10.22 43.89 -28.76
C LEU A 8 10.98 42.64 -28.28
N ILE A 9 11.83 42.05 -29.14
CA ILE A 9 12.67 40.90 -28.77
C ILE A 9 13.65 41.27 -27.65
N LEU A 10 14.31 42.42 -27.73
CA LEU A 10 15.21 42.91 -26.67
C LEU A 10 14.47 43.16 -25.35
N LEU A 11 13.24 43.66 -25.40
CA LEU A 11 12.41 43.88 -24.22
C LEU A 11 11.97 42.55 -23.57
N ILE A 12 11.53 41.57 -24.36
CA ILE A 12 11.20 40.22 -23.87
C ILE A 12 12.44 39.53 -23.27
N ALA A 13 13.60 39.62 -23.94
CA ALA A 13 14.87 39.11 -23.44
C ALA A 13 15.27 39.81 -22.13
N GLY A 14 15.11 41.14 -22.05
CA GLY A 14 15.34 41.93 -20.85
C GLY A 14 14.48 41.48 -19.67
N PHE A 15 13.17 41.26 -19.88
CA PHE A 15 12.28 40.72 -18.84
C PHE A 15 12.63 39.30 -18.42
N ALA A 16 13.04 38.44 -19.36
CA ALA A 16 13.49 37.08 -19.06
C ALA A 16 14.77 37.08 -18.20
N ILE A 17 15.74 37.94 -18.53
CA ILE A 17 16.97 38.14 -17.76
C ILE A 17 16.63 38.70 -16.37
N LEU A 18 15.76 39.71 -16.26
CA LEU A 18 15.36 40.28 -14.97
C LEU A 18 14.69 39.23 -14.07
N ARG A 19 13.81 38.39 -14.62
CA ARG A 19 13.17 37.29 -13.89
C ARG A 19 14.18 36.24 -13.43
N LEU A 20 15.19 35.94 -14.24
CA LEU A 20 16.25 35.00 -13.91
C LEU A 20 17.16 35.56 -12.82
N LEU A 21 17.55 36.84 -12.90
CA LEU A 21 18.31 37.55 -11.87
C LEU A 21 17.52 37.64 -10.56
N PHE A 22 16.22 37.93 -10.60
CA PHE A 22 15.37 37.98 -9.41
C PHE A 22 15.23 36.61 -8.74
N ARG A 23 15.04 35.53 -9.51
CA ARG A 23 15.05 34.15 -8.99
C ARG A 23 16.41 33.78 -8.39
N ALA A 24 17.50 34.13 -9.06
CA ALA A 24 18.85 33.90 -8.56
C ALA A 24 19.10 34.65 -7.25
N LEU A 25 18.68 35.93 -7.17
CA LEU A 25 18.79 36.76 -5.96
C LEU A 25 17.96 36.21 -4.80
N ILE A 26 16.71 35.78 -5.04
CA ILE A 26 15.89 35.15 -4.00
C ILE A 26 16.54 33.84 -3.53
N SER A 27 17.03 33.02 -4.46
CA SER A 27 17.69 31.76 -4.13
C SER A 27 18.94 31.99 -3.29
N THR A 28 19.84 32.91 -3.70
CA THR A 28 21.05 33.23 -2.93
C THR A 28 20.72 33.88 -1.59
N ALA A 29 19.74 34.78 -1.53
CA ALA A 29 19.28 35.37 -0.28
C ALA A 29 18.68 34.31 0.67
N SER A 30 17.91 33.35 0.15
CA SER A 30 17.36 32.25 0.95
C SER A 30 18.44 31.28 1.43
N ALA A 31 19.47 31.01 0.62
CA ALA A 31 20.61 30.19 1.00
C ALA A 31 21.48 30.89 2.07
N LEU A 32 21.75 32.18 1.90
CA LEU A 32 22.45 33.01 2.89
C LEU A 32 21.66 33.10 4.20
N ALA A 33 20.34 33.33 4.13
CA ALA A 33 19.47 33.31 5.29
C ALA A 33 19.48 31.94 5.97
N GLY A 34 19.44 30.85 5.21
CA GLY A 34 19.54 29.48 5.71
C GLY A 34 20.88 29.21 6.42
N LEU A 35 22.00 29.68 5.86
CA LEU A 35 23.32 29.58 6.48
C LEU A 35 23.42 30.41 7.76
N ILE A 36 22.89 31.64 7.76
CA ILE A 36 22.84 32.49 8.96
C ILE A 36 22.00 31.83 10.05
N LEU A 37 20.81 31.31 9.72
CA LEU A 37 19.94 30.60 10.66
C LEU A 37 20.62 29.33 11.19
N LEU A 38 21.35 28.60 10.34
CA LEU A 38 22.11 27.42 10.76
C LEU A 38 23.26 27.82 11.69
N CYS A 39 23.99 28.92 11.44
CA CYS A 39 25.02 29.40 12.34
C CYS A 39 24.44 29.86 13.69
N LEU A 40 23.28 30.54 13.67
CA LEU A 40 22.62 31.06 14.86
C LEU A 40 22.01 29.94 15.71
N PHE A 41 21.18 29.08 15.12
CA PHE A 41 20.40 28.07 15.85
C PHE A 41 21.02 26.67 15.81
N GLY A 42 21.92 26.38 14.86
CA GLY A 42 22.54 25.07 14.67
C GLY A 42 23.21 24.51 15.91
N PRO A 43 23.98 25.30 16.70
CA PRO A 43 24.56 24.80 17.95
C PRO A 43 23.50 24.31 18.95
N ALA A 44 22.41 25.07 19.14
CA ALA A 44 21.33 24.69 20.05
C ALA A 44 20.51 23.49 19.53
N LEU A 45 20.29 23.43 18.20
CA LEU A 45 19.65 22.30 17.53
C LEU A 45 20.49 21.02 17.70
N LEU A 46 21.79 21.10 17.44
CA LEU A 46 22.73 20.00 17.59
C LEU A 46 22.83 19.54 19.05
N ALA A 47 22.90 20.47 20.00
CA ALA A 47 22.91 20.14 21.42
C ALA A 47 21.62 19.42 21.85
N GLY A 48 20.45 19.89 21.40
CA GLY A 48 19.16 19.22 21.63
C GLY A 48 19.13 17.81 21.04
N TYR A 49 19.62 17.65 19.80
CA TYR A 49 19.71 16.37 19.12
C TYR A 49 20.63 15.36 19.84
N ILE A 50 21.82 15.80 20.25
CA ILE A 50 22.77 14.97 21.00
C ILE A 50 22.17 14.57 22.36
N THR A 51 21.58 15.52 23.08
CA THR A 51 20.92 15.27 24.37
C THR A 51 19.79 14.27 24.23
N GLU A 52 19.00 14.37 23.16
CA GLU A 52 17.94 13.41 22.85
C GLU A 52 18.52 12.00 22.65
N ARG A 53 19.57 11.86 21.84
CA ARG A 53 20.21 10.55 21.59
C ARG A 53 20.79 9.94 22.87
N ILE A 54 21.49 10.75 23.68
CA ILE A 54 22.07 10.30 24.95
C ILE A 54 20.97 9.85 25.92
N THR A 55 19.96 10.70 26.14
CA THR A 55 18.86 10.37 27.06
C THR A 55 18.03 9.19 26.58
N ARG A 56 17.91 8.98 25.26
CA ARG A 56 17.30 7.79 24.66
C ARG A 56 18.12 6.53 24.93
N LEU A 57 19.44 6.58 24.74
CA LEU A 57 20.34 5.46 24.98
C LEU A 57 20.25 4.93 26.42
N PHE A 58 20.13 5.84 27.39
CA PHE A 58 20.00 5.49 28.81
C PHE A 58 18.56 5.28 29.27
N HIS A 59 17.55 5.35 28.39
CA HIS A 59 16.12 5.24 28.73
C HIS A 59 15.62 6.24 29.79
N ILE A 60 16.27 7.40 29.91
CA ILE A 60 15.96 8.44 30.92
C ILE A 60 15.32 9.70 30.34
N ARG A 61 14.80 9.66 29.09
CA ARG A 61 14.28 10.84 28.38
C ARG A 61 13.28 11.66 29.19
N TRP A 62 12.26 10.99 29.73
CA TRP A 62 11.25 11.67 30.52
C TRP A 62 11.82 12.22 31.84
N LEU A 63 12.64 11.44 32.55
CA LEU A 63 13.29 11.85 33.80
C LEU A 63 14.18 13.08 33.60
N ALA A 64 14.98 13.10 32.52
CA ALA A 64 15.81 14.23 32.15
C ALA A 64 14.97 15.46 31.82
N GLY A 65 13.85 15.29 31.10
CA GLY A 65 12.92 16.37 30.80
C GLY A 65 12.27 16.97 32.06
N VAL A 66 11.89 16.13 33.02
CA VAL A 66 11.37 16.56 34.33
C VAL A 66 12.40 17.40 35.08
N PHE A 67 13.64 16.91 35.18
CA PHE A 67 14.71 17.65 35.85
C PHE A 67 14.98 19.01 35.19
N LEU A 68 15.09 19.05 33.85
CA LEU A 68 15.29 20.29 33.11
C LEU A 68 14.15 21.28 33.32
N THR A 69 12.92 20.81 33.36
CA THR A 69 11.74 21.67 33.59
C THR A 69 11.74 22.24 34.99
N ILE A 70 12.02 21.42 36.02
CA ILE A 70 12.09 21.88 37.41
C ILE A 70 13.20 22.91 37.57
N ALA A 71 14.41 22.61 37.08
CA ALA A 71 15.54 23.53 37.11
C ALA A 71 15.24 24.82 36.35
N GLY A 72 14.67 24.71 35.15
CA GLY A 72 14.27 25.85 34.32
C GLY A 72 13.23 26.73 35.00
N MET A 73 12.21 26.14 35.63
CA MET A 73 11.19 26.88 36.39
C MET A 73 11.83 27.63 37.56
N ILE A 74 12.64 26.97 38.40
CA ILE A 74 13.33 27.61 39.53
C ILE A 74 14.18 28.80 39.05
N ILE A 75 15.00 28.57 38.02
CA ILE A 75 15.87 29.60 37.46
C ILE A 75 15.05 30.76 36.88
N SER A 76 13.97 30.47 36.15
CA SER A 76 13.09 31.49 35.55
C SER A 76 12.39 32.34 36.61
N PHE A 77 11.97 31.73 37.73
CA PHE A 77 11.42 32.48 38.86
C PHE A 77 12.48 33.33 39.56
N MET A 78 13.68 32.80 39.78
CA MET A 78 14.80 33.55 40.37
C MET A 78 15.21 34.75 39.50
N TRP A 79 15.17 34.62 38.17
CA TRP A 79 15.45 35.71 37.25
C TRP A 79 14.30 36.72 37.19
N GLY A 80 13.08 36.24 36.98
CA GLY A 80 11.89 37.07 36.77
C GLY A 80 11.41 37.81 38.01
N LEU A 81 11.45 37.17 39.19
CA LEU A 81 10.88 37.72 40.42
C LEU A 81 11.95 38.21 41.42
N ASP A 82 13.01 37.45 41.63
CA ASP A 82 14.04 37.82 42.61
C ASP A 82 15.12 38.75 42.03
N GLY A 83 15.17 38.93 40.70
CA GLY A 83 16.20 39.75 40.04
C GLY A 83 17.62 39.19 40.14
N LYS A 84 17.77 37.87 40.33
CA LYS A 84 19.08 37.23 40.51
C LYS A 84 19.90 37.07 39.23
N HIS A 85 19.38 37.52 38.09
CA HIS A 85 20.13 37.50 36.84
C HIS A 85 21.08 38.71 36.80
N ILE A 86 22.35 38.49 36.49
CA ILE A 86 23.41 39.52 36.53
C ILE A 86 23.07 40.74 35.65
N ALA A 87 22.42 40.49 34.51
CA ALA A 87 22.18 41.51 33.48
C ALA A 87 20.69 41.78 33.18
N LEU A 88 19.74 41.17 33.92
CA LEU A 88 18.30 41.34 33.66
C LEU A 88 17.61 41.82 34.92
N GLU A 89 16.90 42.94 34.82
CA GLU A 89 16.16 43.51 35.94
C GLU A 89 14.91 42.68 36.28
N ALA A 90 14.62 42.53 37.58
CA ALA A 90 13.41 41.86 38.06
C ALA A 90 12.15 42.54 37.51
N HIS A 91 11.09 41.76 37.32
CA HIS A 91 9.76 42.24 36.88
C HIS A 91 9.72 42.92 35.50
N THR A 92 10.79 42.79 34.71
CA THR A 92 10.82 43.25 33.32
C THR A 92 10.39 42.13 32.37
N PHE A 93 9.96 42.49 31.16
CA PHE A 93 9.66 41.51 30.13
C PHE A 93 10.84 40.56 29.88
N ASP A 94 12.07 41.08 29.92
CA ASP A 94 13.26 40.29 29.62
C ASP A 94 13.57 39.20 30.64
N SER A 95 13.20 39.39 31.91
CA SER A 95 13.37 38.37 32.94
C SER A 95 12.15 37.47 33.07
N VAL A 96 10.93 38.01 32.95
CA VAL A 96 9.68 37.25 33.13
C VAL A 96 9.37 36.32 31.95
N LYS A 97 9.84 36.62 30.72
CA LYS A 97 9.57 35.80 29.52
C LYS A 97 9.98 34.32 29.67
N PHE A 98 10.99 34.03 30.49
CA PHE A 98 11.46 32.67 30.74
C PHE A 98 10.45 31.82 31.52
N ILE A 99 9.60 32.44 32.35
CA ILE A 99 8.52 31.76 33.09
C ILE A 99 7.51 31.17 32.10
N LEU A 100 7.16 31.89 31.04
CA LEU A 100 6.22 31.41 30.02
C LEU A 100 6.74 30.16 29.30
N THR A 101 7.99 30.17 28.85
CA THR A 101 8.58 29.04 28.12
C THR A 101 8.75 27.81 29.01
N THR A 102 9.12 28.00 30.27
CA THR A 102 9.28 26.88 31.22
C THR A 102 7.95 26.33 31.71
N ALA A 103 6.92 27.17 31.86
CA ALA A 103 5.56 26.72 32.12
C ALA A 103 4.99 25.90 30.95
N LEU A 104 5.23 26.33 29.70
CA LEU A 104 4.84 25.57 28.51
C LEU A 104 5.58 24.22 28.43
N ALA A 105 6.88 24.19 28.72
CA ALA A 105 7.64 22.94 28.83
C ALA A 105 7.08 22.02 29.92
N GLY A 106 6.64 22.57 31.05
CA GLY A 106 5.95 21.82 32.11
C GLY A 106 4.65 21.17 31.65
N GLY A 107 3.82 21.87 30.88
CA GLY A 107 2.61 21.30 30.28
C GLY A 107 2.92 20.14 29.32
N LEU A 108 4.05 20.21 28.63
CA LEU A 108 4.52 19.18 27.70
C LEU A 108 5.06 17.92 28.40
N LEU A 109 5.37 17.96 29.70
CA LEU A 109 5.74 16.74 30.45
C LEU A 109 4.60 15.70 30.54
N ALA A 110 3.36 16.07 30.21
CA ALA A 110 2.22 15.17 30.10
C ALA A 110 2.25 14.27 28.86
N VAL A 111 3.20 14.44 27.94
CA VAL A 111 3.27 13.70 26.67
C VAL A 111 3.30 12.17 26.82
N PRO A 112 3.98 11.53 27.79
CA PRO A 112 3.88 10.08 27.97
C PRO A 112 2.45 9.59 28.26
N LEU A 113 1.66 10.39 28.99
CA LEU A 113 0.25 10.06 29.23
C LEU A 113 -0.55 10.17 27.93
N GLN A 114 -0.27 11.18 27.11
CA GLN A 114 -0.91 11.34 25.80
C GLN A 114 -0.52 10.20 24.84
N ILE A 115 0.75 9.80 24.83
CA ILE A 115 1.24 8.65 24.05
C ILE A 115 0.57 7.36 24.52
N LYS A 116 0.44 7.15 25.84
CA LYS A 116 -0.27 5.98 26.38
C LYS A 116 -1.72 5.92 25.91
N ASN A 117 -2.42 7.05 25.86
CA ASN A 117 -3.78 7.12 25.33
C ASN A 117 -3.82 6.85 23.81
N ILE A 118 -2.82 7.31 23.05
CA ILE A 118 -2.70 6.98 21.61
C ILE A 118 -2.46 5.47 21.42
N GLN A 119 -1.63 4.86 22.27
CA GLN A 119 -1.33 3.42 22.23
C GLN A 119 -2.54 2.55 22.57
N GLN A 120 -3.48 3.05 23.38
CA GLN A 120 -4.75 2.35 23.66
C GLN A 120 -5.60 2.16 22.41
N ASN A 121 -5.44 2.99 21.38
CA ASN A 121 -6.14 2.84 20.10
C ASN A 121 -5.49 1.78 19.18
N GLY A 122 -4.44 1.08 19.64
CA GLY A 122 -3.78 0.01 18.89
C GLY A 122 -2.43 0.40 18.26
N ILE A 123 -2.04 1.67 18.30
CA ILE A 123 -0.77 2.13 17.74
C ILE A 123 0.41 1.61 18.58
N THR A 124 1.40 1.00 17.93
CA THR A 124 2.60 0.51 18.61
C THR A 124 3.61 1.66 18.82
N PRO A 125 4.54 1.53 19.79
CA PRO A 125 5.62 2.52 19.97
C PRO A 125 6.49 2.69 18.71
N GLU A 126 6.59 1.65 17.88
CA GLU A 126 7.41 1.66 16.66
C GLU A 126 6.81 2.54 15.57
N ASP A 127 5.48 2.49 15.42
CA ASP A 127 4.72 3.25 14.41
C ASP A 127 4.96 4.76 14.52
N ILE A 128 5.05 5.26 15.76
CA ILE A 128 5.19 6.69 16.11
C ILE A 128 6.57 7.03 16.70
N SER A 129 7.53 6.12 16.56
CA SER A 129 8.86 6.27 17.16
C SER A 129 9.58 7.54 16.69
N LYS A 130 9.47 7.87 15.40
CA LYS A 130 10.09 9.05 14.78
C LYS A 130 9.51 10.35 15.34
N GLU A 131 8.22 10.38 15.62
CA GLU A 131 7.45 11.52 16.11
C GLU A 131 7.77 11.76 17.58
N ILE A 132 7.84 10.68 18.38
CA ILE A 132 8.29 10.74 19.77
C ILE A 132 9.74 11.26 19.82
N ASN A 133 10.61 10.77 18.95
CA ASN A 133 12.00 11.23 18.81
C ASN A 133 12.09 12.72 18.45
N GLY A 134 11.32 13.16 17.46
CA GLY A 134 11.23 14.58 17.08
C GLY A 134 10.74 15.45 18.22
N TYR A 135 9.72 15.01 18.96
CA TYR A 135 9.18 15.71 20.12
C TYR A 135 10.25 15.97 21.19
N TYR A 136 10.97 14.94 21.64
CA TYR A 136 12.01 15.15 22.67
C TYR A 136 13.20 15.95 22.15
N CYS A 137 13.55 15.81 20.86
CA CYS A 137 14.59 16.63 20.24
C CYS A 137 14.22 18.12 20.34
N CYS A 138 13.00 18.48 19.91
CA CYS A 138 12.48 19.84 20.03
C CYS A 138 12.38 20.30 21.49
N PHE A 139 11.94 19.44 22.39
CA PHE A 139 11.87 19.73 23.82
C PHE A 139 13.24 20.13 24.38
N TYR A 140 14.29 19.34 24.15
CA TYR A 140 15.64 19.66 24.61
C TYR A 140 16.22 20.88 23.88
N THR A 141 16.03 20.98 22.56
CA THR A 141 16.43 22.16 21.78
C THR A 141 15.87 23.44 22.37
N ALA A 142 14.60 23.44 22.81
CA ALA A 142 13.99 24.62 23.42
C ALA A 142 14.74 25.09 24.69
N PHE A 143 15.22 24.17 25.53
CA PHE A 143 16.05 24.52 26.69
C PHE A 143 17.41 25.10 26.28
N PHE A 144 18.05 24.59 25.23
CA PHE A 144 19.31 25.17 24.72
C PHE A 144 19.10 26.54 24.11
N LEU A 145 18.03 26.74 23.33
CA LEU A 145 17.65 28.05 22.80
C LEU A 145 17.36 29.04 23.94
N MET A 146 16.68 28.60 24.99
CA MET A 146 16.43 29.40 26.19
C MET A 146 17.74 29.79 26.90
N ALA A 147 18.69 28.86 27.01
CA ALA A 147 20.01 29.15 27.57
C ALA A 147 20.78 30.18 26.71
N CYS A 148 20.74 30.07 25.38
CA CYS A 148 21.31 31.08 24.48
C CYS A 148 20.67 32.46 24.69
N SER A 149 19.34 32.52 24.84
CA SER A 149 18.64 33.77 25.14
C SER A 149 19.07 34.38 26.48
N ALA A 150 19.30 33.56 27.51
CA ALA A 150 19.72 34.03 28.83
C ALA A 150 21.18 34.50 28.84
N CYS A 151 22.05 33.84 28.08
CA CYS A 151 23.46 34.22 27.98
C CYS A 151 23.71 35.41 27.07
N ALA A 152 22.77 35.77 26.19
CA ALA A 152 22.96 36.85 25.22
C ALA A 152 23.47 38.17 25.86
N PRO A 153 22.85 38.72 26.93
CA PRO A 153 23.37 39.92 27.59
C PRO A 153 24.81 39.78 28.13
N LEU A 154 25.20 38.59 28.59
CA LEU A 154 26.56 38.33 29.11
C LEU A 154 27.59 38.34 27.98
N ILE A 155 27.23 37.79 26.82
CA ILE A 155 28.09 37.81 25.62
C ILE A 155 28.26 39.26 25.12
N ALA A 156 27.20 40.08 25.17
CA ALA A 156 27.32 41.50 24.83
C ALA A 156 28.33 42.23 25.72
N LEU A 157 28.27 41.98 27.03
CA LEU A 157 29.19 42.58 27.99
C LEU A 157 30.64 42.13 27.78
N GLN A 158 30.86 40.89 27.35
CA GLN A 158 32.21 40.34 27.19
C GLN A 158 32.91 40.75 25.89
N TYR A 159 32.15 40.98 24.82
CA TYR A 159 32.70 41.24 23.47
C TYR A 159 32.40 42.66 22.95
N ASP A 160 31.99 43.58 23.82
CA ASP A 160 31.61 44.96 23.46
C ASP A 160 30.61 45.05 22.30
N ILE A 161 29.70 44.07 22.22
CA ILE A 161 28.64 44.04 21.19
C ILE A 161 27.53 45.00 21.63
N SER A 162 26.99 45.76 20.68
CA SER A 162 25.88 46.69 20.93
C SER A 162 24.75 46.03 21.75
N PRO A 163 24.36 46.60 22.91
CA PRO A 163 23.31 46.03 23.76
C PRO A 163 21.98 45.83 23.02
N SER A 164 21.65 46.73 22.09
CA SER A 164 20.41 46.62 21.30
C SER A 164 20.45 45.43 20.32
N LEU A 165 21.58 45.23 19.64
CA LEU A 165 21.75 44.09 18.73
C LEU A 165 21.64 42.76 19.49
N MET A 166 22.26 42.68 20.65
CA MET A 166 22.24 41.47 21.46
C MET A 166 20.88 41.23 22.12
N TRP A 167 20.15 42.29 22.47
CA TRP A 167 18.78 42.19 22.92
C TRP A 167 17.88 41.52 21.85
N TRP A 168 18.00 41.96 20.59
CA TRP A 168 17.30 41.33 19.47
C TRP A 168 17.73 39.87 19.26
N GLY A 169 19.03 39.57 19.40
CA GLY A 169 19.54 38.20 19.34
C GLY A 169 18.95 37.30 20.43
N GLY A 170 18.94 37.78 21.68
CA GLY A 170 18.33 37.06 22.80
C GLY A 170 16.83 36.85 22.62
N LEU A 171 16.10 37.88 22.18
CA LEU A 171 14.68 37.77 21.86
C LEU A 171 14.42 36.73 20.76
N LEU A 172 15.25 36.71 19.72
CA LEU A 172 15.14 35.76 18.62
C LEU A 172 15.33 34.30 19.09
N TYR A 173 16.31 34.05 19.96
CA TYR A 173 16.48 32.73 20.60
C TYR A 173 15.27 32.32 21.45
N TRP A 174 14.72 33.25 22.23
CA TRP A 174 13.52 32.98 23.04
C TRP A 174 12.28 32.69 22.19
N LEU A 175 12.05 33.46 21.13
CA LEU A 175 10.97 33.21 20.17
C LEU A 175 11.14 31.85 19.49
N ALA A 176 12.36 31.50 19.09
CA ALA A 176 12.65 30.19 18.52
C ALA A 176 12.36 29.06 19.53
N ALA A 177 12.68 29.24 20.82
CA ALA A 177 12.36 28.26 21.86
C ALA A 177 10.84 28.08 22.02
N LEU A 178 10.10 29.19 22.05
CA LEU A 178 8.64 29.19 22.17
C LEU A 178 7.98 28.50 20.97
N VAL A 179 8.36 28.87 19.73
CA VAL A 179 7.86 28.22 18.51
C VAL A 179 8.19 26.73 18.50
N THR A 180 9.40 26.35 18.93
CA THR A 180 9.81 24.94 19.00
C THR A 180 8.92 24.13 19.95
N LEU A 181 8.59 24.66 21.13
CA LEU A 181 7.70 24.01 22.09
C LEU A 181 6.25 23.94 21.58
N LEU A 182 5.74 25.03 21.00
CA LEU A 182 4.39 25.06 20.42
C LEU A 182 4.24 24.08 19.26
N TRP A 183 5.25 23.99 18.40
CA TRP A 183 5.30 23.01 17.31
C TRP A 183 5.30 21.58 17.86
N ALA A 184 6.12 21.28 18.87
CA ALA A 184 6.17 19.97 19.52
C ALA A 184 4.80 19.59 20.14
N ALA A 185 4.11 20.55 20.79
CA ALA A 185 2.77 20.36 21.33
C ALA A 185 1.74 20.09 20.22
N SER A 186 1.80 20.85 19.13
CA SER A 186 0.89 20.74 17.99
C SER A 186 0.98 19.37 17.31
N GLN A 187 2.20 18.82 17.14
CA GLN A 187 2.40 17.52 16.51
C GLN A 187 1.77 16.38 17.31
N ILE A 188 1.97 16.34 18.63
CA ILE A 188 1.36 15.31 19.49
C ILE A 188 -0.16 15.44 19.54
N GLN A 189 -0.68 16.66 19.60
CA GLN A 189 -2.11 16.91 19.60
C GLN A 189 -2.76 16.52 18.26
N ALA A 190 -2.10 16.79 17.13
CA ALA A 190 -2.56 16.36 15.82
C ALA A 190 -2.58 14.83 15.71
N LEU A 191 -1.53 14.14 16.20
CA LEU A 191 -1.47 12.68 16.24
C LEU A 191 -2.60 12.05 17.07
N LYS A 192 -2.89 12.63 18.24
CA LYS A 192 -4.01 12.21 19.09
C LYS A 192 -5.37 12.38 18.39
N LYS A 193 -5.59 13.53 17.74
CA LYS A 193 -6.84 13.79 17.01
C LYS A 193 -6.99 12.84 15.82
N LEU A 194 -5.92 12.61 15.04
CA LEU A 194 -5.94 11.70 13.90
C LEU A 194 -6.32 10.28 14.32
N THR A 195 -5.64 9.73 15.34
CA THR A 195 -5.90 8.36 15.81
C THR A 195 -7.32 8.21 16.36
N CYS A 196 -7.81 9.19 17.12
CA CYS A 196 -9.20 9.21 17.58
C CYS A 196 -10.19 9.26 16.42
N ALA A 197 -9.96 10.12 15.42
CA ALA A 197 -10.85 10.25 14.27
C ALA A 197 -10.90 8.97 13.44
N ILE A 198 -9.77 8.29 13.24
CA ILE A 198 -9.73 7.00 12.55
C ILE A 198 -10.54 5.95 13.32
N SER A 199 -10.29 5.80 14.63
CA SER A 199 -11.02 4.82 15.45
C SER A 199 -12.53 5.07 15.46
N GLN A 200 -12.94 6.33 15.63
CA GLN A 200 -14.35 6.74 15.62
C GLN A 200 -14.99 6.49 14.25
N THR A 201 -14.31 6.85 13.16
CA THR A 201 -14.87 6.65 11.82
C THR A 201 -15.05 5.17 11.49
N LEU A 202 -14.08 4.32 11.85
CA LEU A 202 -14.18 2.88 11.64
C LEU A 202 -15.27 2.21 12.52
N GLU A 203 -15.77 2.89 13.56
CA GLU A 203 -16.90 2.44 14.38
C GLU A 203 -18.25 2.95 13.85
N GLU A 204 -18.30 4.20 13.41
CA GLU A 204 -19.54 4.87 12.96
C GLU A 204 -19.89 4.55 11.50
N GLN A 205 -18.89 4.47 10.62
CA GLN A 205 -19.07 4.23 9.19
C GLN A 205 -18.91 2.75 8.86
N PRO A 206 -19.99 2.04 8.48
CA PRO A 206 -19.90 0.62 8.20
C PRO A 206 -19.22 0.30 6.87
N VAL A 207 -19.08 1.30 5.98
CA VAL A 207 -18.46 1.17 4.65
C VAL A 207 -17.64 2.41 4.34
N LEU A 208 -16.43 2.23 3.84
CA LEU A 208 -15.49 3.31 3.52
C LEU A 208 -14.66 2.94 2.28
N ASN A 209 -14.48 3.88 1.36
CA ASN A 209 -13.45 3.75 0.33
C ASN A 209 -12.10 4.23 0.90
N SER A 210 -11.16 3.30 1.07
CA SER A 210 -9.89 3.49 1.78
C SER A 210 -9.05 4.65 1.21
N LYS A 211 -8.95 4.74 -0.13
CA LYS A 211 -8.16 5.77 -0.81
C LYS A 211 -8.76 7.16 -0.64
N SER A 212 -10.08 7.28 -0.82
CA SER A 212 -10.78 8.57 -0.66
C SER A 212 -10.68 9.08 0.77
N TRP A 213 -10.81 8.18 1.75
CA TRP A 213 -10.74 8.53 3.16
C TRP A 213 -9.32 8.92 3.59
N LEU A 214 -8.30 8.14 3.17
CA LEU A 214 -6.91 8.49 3.43
C LEU A 214 -6.56 9.88 2.87
N THR A 215 -7.05 10.21 1.68
CA THR A 215 -6.86 11.54 1.08
C THR A 215 -7.50 12.64 1.92
N SER A 216 -8.71 12.42 2.47
CA SER A 216 -9.34 13.36 3.40
C SER A 216 -8.49 13.56 4.66
N LEU A 217 -8.01 12.47 5.27
CA LEU A 217 -7.16 12.54 6.45
C LEU A 217 -5.85 13.29 6.19
N GLN A 218 -5.23 13.12 5.02
CA GLN A 218 -4.01 13.85 4.64
C GLN A 218 -4.26 15.35 4.45
N ASN A 219 -5.44 15.75 3.97
CA ASN A 219 -5.81 17.15 3.83
C ASN A 219 -6.21 17.81 5.16
N ASP A 220 -6.88 17.07 6.05
CA ASP A 220 -7.45 17.61 7.30
C ASP A 220 -6.42 17.76 8.42
N TYR A 221 -5.33 16.98 8.38
CA TYR A 221 -4.32 16.94 9.43
C TYR A 221 -2.96 17.42 8.92
N SER A 222 -2.35 18.37 9.63
CA SER A 222 -1.02 18.93 9.31
C SER A 222 0.16 18.01 9.63
N LEU A 223 -0.05 16.69 9.52
CA LEU A 223 0.96 15.65 9.74
C LEU A 223 1.55 15.22 8.39
N PRO A 224 2.78 14.67 8.34
CA PRO A 224 3.32 14.15 7.09
C PRO A 224 2.44 13.06 6.50
N ASP A 225 2.17 13.11 5.19
CA ASP A 225 1.31 12.13 4.50
C ASP A 225 1.70 10.67 4.77
N SER A 226 3.01 10.40 4.78
CA SER A 226 3.58 9.08 5.09
C SER A 226 3.29 8.59 6.52
N LEU A 227 3.15 9.51 7.49
CA LEU A 227 2.78 9.17 8.86
C LEU A 227 1.28 8.89 8.93
N THR A 228 0.46 9.73 8.31
CA THR A 228 -1.00 9.56 8.24
C THR A 228 -1.36 8.21 7.61
N GLU A 229 -0.72 7.88 6.49
CA GLU A 229 -0.87 6.59 5.81
C GLU A 229 -0.43 5.42 6.69
N ARG A 230 0.74 5.50 7.34
CA ARG A 230 1.20 4.43 8.24
C ARG A 230 0.19 4.18 9.37
N ILE A 231 -0.27 5.23 10.03
CA ILE A 231 -1.25 5.13 11.13
C ILE A 231 -2.55 4.50 10.62
N TRP A 232 -3.05 4.96 9.47
CA TRP A 232 -4.24 4.39 8.82
C TRP A 232 -4.07 2.89 8.57
N LEU A 233 -2.98 2.50 7.88
CA LEU A 233 -2.70 1.11 7.54
C LEU A 233 -2.53 0.21 8.77
N THR A 234 -1.83 0.68 9.81
CA THR A 234 -1.68 -0.07 11.06
C THR A 234 -3.03 -0.33 11.73
N LEU A 235 -3.90 0.69 11.82
CA LEU A 235 -5.19 0.56 12.48
C LEU A 235 -6.17 -0.34 11.71
N ILE A 236 -6.24 -0.21 10.38
CA ILE A 236 -7.11 -1.08 9.57
C ILE A 236 -6.60 -2.53 9.59
N SER A 237 -5.29 -2.76 9.50
CA SER A 237 -4.70 -4.10 9.52
C SER A 237 -5.00 -4.83 10.82
N GLN A 238 -4.94 -4.11 11.96
CA GLN A 238 -5.34 -4.66 13.25
C GLN A 238 -6.82 -5.04 13.30
N ARG A 239 -7.72 -4.20 12.78
CA ARG A 239 -9.15 -4.54 12.75
C ARG A 239 -9.48 -5.67 11.78
N ILE A 240 -8.80 -5.76 10.63
CA ILE A 240 -8.92 -6.88 9.67
C ILE A 240 -8.45 -8.19 10.33
N SER A 241 -7.28 -8.19 10.99
CA SER A 241 -6.76 -9.39 11.68
C SER A 241 -7.63 -9.87 12.85
N ARG A 242 -8.44 -8.99 13.45
CA ARG A 242 -9.44 -9.35 14.47
C ARG A 242 -10.77 -9.84 13.86
N GLY A 243 -10.92 -9.78 12.53
CA GLY A 243 -12.15 -10.12 11.84
C GLY A 243 -13.27 -9.09 12.03
N GLU A 244 -12.94 -7.84 12.40
CA GLU A 244 -13.92 -6.76 12.56
C GLU A 244 -14.23 -6.06 11.23
N LEU A 245 -13.25 -6.03 10.32
CA LEU A 245 -13.35 -5.44 8.99
C LEU A 245 -13.00 -6.48 7.92
N ARG A 246 -13.55 -6.31 6.72
CA ARG A 246 -13.08 -6.96 5.49
C ARG A 246 -12.80 -5.93 4.41
N GLU A 247 -11.84 -6.26 3.57
CA GLU A 247 -11.41 -5.44 2.44
C GLU A 247 -11.82 -6.08 1.12
N PHE A 248 -12.32 -5.27 0.19
CA PHE A 248 -12.58 -5.65 -1.19
C PHE A 248 -11.86 -4.70 -2.14
N GLU A 249 -11.09 -5.24 -3.08
CA GLU A 249 -10.54 -4.48 -4.21
C GLU A 249 -11.55 -4.50 -5.36
N LEU A 250 -12.26 -3.38 -5.52
CA LEU A 250 -13.31 -3.19 -6.53
C LEU A 250 -12.89 -2.16 -7.58
N ALA A 251 -13.70 -2.00 -8.63
CA ALA A 251 -13.40 -1.18 -9.81
C ALA A 251 -12.87 0.25 -9.52
N ASP A 252 -13.32 0.91 -8.45
CA ASP A 252 -12.94 2.27 -8.07
C ASP A 252 -12.02 2.35 -6.82
N GLY A 253 -11.51 1.20 -6.36
CA GLY A 253 -10.50 1.12 -5.31
C GLY A 253 -10.84 0.13 -4.19
N ASN A 254 -10.13 0.27 -3.08
CA ASN A 254 -10.27 -0.64 -1.95
C ASN A 254 -11.37 -0.16 -1.00
N TRP A 255 -12.36 -1.01 -0.77
CA TRP A 255 -13.47 -0.78 0.13
C TRP A 255 -13.29 -1.58 1.42
N LEU A 256 -13.40 -0.88 2.55
CA LEU A 256 -13.42 -1.46 3.89
C LEU A 256 -14.86 -1.53 4.37
N LEU A 257 -15.32 -2.72 4.72
CA LEU A 257 -16.65 -2.96 5.26
C LEU A 257 -16.54 -3.54 6.66
N ASN A 258 -17.37 -3.07 7.58
CA ASN A 258 -17.56 -3.70 8.87
C ASN A 258 -18.17 -5.09 8.69
N ASN A 259 -17.52 -6.13 9.21
CA ASN A 259 -17.93 -7.52 8.97
C ASN A 259 -19.33 -7.81 9.53
N ALA A 260 -19.64 -7.38 10.75
CA ALA A 260 -20.96 -7.59 11.33
C ALA A 260 -22.07 -6.85 10.57
N TRP A 261 -21.75 -5.70 9.96
CA TRP A 261 -22.68 -4.99 9.09
C TRP A 261 -22.83 -5.70 7.73
N TYR A 262 -21.72 -6.12 7.11
CA TYR A 262 -21.71 -6.86 5.85
C TYR A 262 -22.55 -8.14 5.95
N GLU A 263 -22.28 -8.99 6.94
CA GLU A 263 -22.97 -10.27 7.13
C GLU A 263 -24.47 -10.08 7.33
N ARG A 264 -24.89 -9.05 8.10
CA ARG A 264 -26.32 -8.74 8.29
C ARG A 264 -27.01 -8.32 6.99
N ASN A 265 -26.35 -7.50 6.18
CA ASN A 265 -26.92 -7.06 4.90
C ASN A 265 -26.97 -8.19 3.87
N MET A 266 -25.96 -9.06 3.87
CA MET A 266 -25.89 -10.23 2.99
C MET A 266 -26.84 -11.35 3.40
N ALA A 267 -27.06 -11.59 4.70
CA ALA A 267 -28.00 -12.63 5.15
C ALA A 267 -29.41 -12.41 4.58
N GLY A 268 -29.92 -11.18 4.64
CA GLY A 268 -31.23 -10.85 4.06
C GLY A 268 -31.26 -10.96 2.53
N PHE A 269 -30.14 -10.70 1.85
CA PHE A 269 -30.03 -10.89 0.40
C PHE A 269 -30.00 -12.37 0.01
N ASN A 270 -29.25 -13.18 0.76
CA ASN A 270 -29.11 -14.61 0.52
C ASN A 270 -30.42 -15.36 0.72
N GLU A 271 -31.32 -14.90 1.61
CA GLU A 271 -32.68 -15.45 1.68
C GLU A 271 -33.50 -15.08 0.43
N GLN A 272 -33.39 -13.86 -0.07
CA GLN A 272 -34.08 -13.44 -1.30
C GLN A 272 -33.58 -14.19 -2.55
N LEU A 273 -32.29 -14.56 -2.58
CA LEU A 273 -31.72 -15.38 -3.66
C LEU A 273 -32.35 -16.78 -3.75
N LYS A 274 -32.96 -17.30 -2.67
CA LYS A 274 -33.63 -18.61 -2.65
C LYS A 274 -35.08 -18.56 -3.15
N GLU A 275 -35.64 -17.37 -3.35
CA GLU A 275 -37.06 -17.23 -3.75
C GLU A 275 -37.29 -17.56 -5.23
N ASN A 276 -36.27 -17.38 -6.06
CA ASN A 276 -36.33 -17.64 -7.49
C ASN A 276 -35.16 -18.52 -7.92
N LEU A 277 -35.42 -19.42 -8.87
CA LEU A 277 -34.40 -20.32 -9.44
C LEU A 277 -33.19 -19.54 -9.98
N SER A 278 -33.43 -18.43 -10.68
CA SER A 278 -32.37 -17.67 -11.33
C SER A 278 -32.74 -16.21 -11.59
N PHE A 279 -31.74 -15.34 -11.62
CA PHE A 279 -31.88 -13.90 -11.85
C PHE A 279 -31.11 -13.47 -13.09
N THR A 280 -31.71 -12.64 -13.94
CA THR A 280 -30.97 -11.90 -14.96
C THR A 280 -30.02 -10.89 -14.31
N PRO A 281 -28.99 -10.39 -15.02
CA PRO A 281 -28.12 -9.34 -14.49
C PRO A 281 -28.87 -8.09 -13.99
N ASP A 282 -29.90 -7.65 -14.70
CA ASP A 282 -30.67 -6.46 -14.33
C ASP A 282 -31.59 -6.71 -13.12
N GLU A 283 -32.18 -7.90 -13.01
CA GLU A 283 -32.95 -8.31 -11.82
C GLU A 283 -32.04 -8.38 -10.59
N LEU A 284 -30.85 -8.98 -10.72
CA LEU A 284 -29.89 -9.09 -9.63
C LEU A 284 -29.38 -7.71 -9.18
N LYS A 285 -29.04 -6.83 -10.12
CA LYS A 285 -28.67 -5.43 -9.83
C LYS A 285 -29.78 -4.68 -9.10
N THR A 286 -31.04 -4.91 -9.49
CA THR A 286 -32.20 -4.30 -8.84
C THR A 286 -32.39 -4.83 -7.42
N LEU A 287 -32.24 -6.14 -7.23
CA LEU A 287 -32.37 -6.81 -5.92
C LEU A 287 -31.24 -6.39 -4.94
N PHE A 288 -30.05 -6.17 -5.46
CA PHE A 288 -28.87 -5.80 -4.68
C PHE A 288 -28.71 -4.29 -4.45
N ARG A 289 -29.46 -3.46 -5.18
CA ARG A 289 -29.30 -1.99 -5.20
C ARG A 289 -29.17 -1.38 -3.79
N ASN A 290 -28.13 -0.57 -3.61
CA ASN A 290 -27.82 0.19 -2.38
C ASN A 290 -27.64 -0.65 -1.11
N ARG A 291 -27.42 -1.97 -1.24
CA ARG A 291 -27.30 -2.85 -0.06
C ARG A 291 -26.00 -2.65 0.69
N LEU A 292 -24.90 -2.54 -0.04
CA LEU A 292 -23.57 -2.32 0.52
C LEU A 292 -23.11 -0.85 0.45
N ASN A 293 -23.99 0.08 0.04
CA ASN A 293 -23.68 1.52 -0.10
C ASN A 293 -22.39 1.79 -0.91
N LEU A 294 -22.12 0.94 -1.91
CA LEU A 294 -21.00 1.08 -2.84
C LEU A 294 -21.33 2.08 -3.96
N SER A 295 -20.30 2.58 -4.64
CA SER A 295 -20.50 3.30 -5.91
C SER A 295 -21.13 2.37 -6.97
N PRO A 296 -21.80 2.89 -8.00
CA PRO A 296 -22.37 2.06 -9.06
C PRO A 296 -21.35 1.11 -9.71
N GLU A 297 -20.14 1.59 -9.97
CA GLU A 297 -19.07 0.80 -10.59
C GLU A 297 -18.57 -0.32 -9.66
N ALA A 298 -18.37 -0.01 -8.37
CA ALA A 298 -17.99 -0.99 -7.37
C ALA A 298 -19.10 -2.02 -7.11
N ASN A 299 -20.36 -1.59 -7.13
CA ASN A 299 -21.52 -2.45 -6.96
C ASN A 299 -21.63 -3.47 -8.10
N ASP A 300 -21.42 -3.03 -9.35
CA ASP A 300 -21.42 -3.90 -10.52
C ASP A 300 -20.24 -4.90 -10.50
N ASP A 301 -19.03 -4.44 -10.17
CA ASP A 301 -17.85 -5.31 -10.04
C ASP A 301 -18.00 -6.32 -8.89
N PHE A 302 -18.61 -5.91 -7.77
CA PHE A 302 -18.92 -6.78 -6.64
C PHE A 302 -19.90 -7.89 -7.05
N LEU A 303 -20.97 -7.56 -7.76
CA LEU A 303 -21.97 -8.53 -8.23
C LEU A 303 -21.40 -9.56 -9.22
N ASP A 304 -20.44 -9.15 -10.04
CA ASP A 304 -19.84 -10.01 -11.07
C ASP A 304 -18.74 -10.93 -10.49
N ARG A 305 -18.01 -10.49 -9.45
CA ARG A 305 -16.79 -11.18 -8.97
C ARG A 305 -16.77 -11.62 -7.52
N CYS A 306 -17.55 -10.96 -6.66
CA CYS A 306 -17.44 -11.10 -5.20
C CYS A 306 -18.74 -11.58 -4.54
N LEU A 307 -19.82 -11.73 -5.29
CA LEU A 307 -21.10 -12.15 -4.75
C LEU A 307 -21.05 -13.63 -4.35
N ASP A 308 -21.12 -13.88 -3.05
CA ASP A 308 -21.27 -15.22 -2.50
C ASP A 308 -22.73 -15.67 -2.55
N GLY A 309 -22.99 -16.97 -2.57
CA GLY A 309 -24.34 -17.56 -2.46
C GLY A 309 -24.95 -18.08 -3.78
N GLY A 310 -24.22 -17.97 -4.88
CA GLY A 310 -24.59 -18.52 -6.19
C GLY A 310 -23.46 -18.33 -7.21
N ASP A 311 -23.75 -18.67 -8.47
CA ASP A 311 -22.82 -18.49 -9.59
C ASP A 311 -23.56 -18.12 -10.89
N TRP A 312 -22.82 -17.65 -11.89
CA TRP A 312 -23.33 -17.28 -13.21
C TRP A 312 -23.34 -18.49 -14.15
N TYR A 313 -24.51 -18.81 -14.70
CA TYR A 313 -24.71 -19.90 -15.66
C TYR A 313 -25.21 -19.39 -17.02
N PRO A 314 -24.74 -19.94 -18.15
CA PRO A 314 -25.21 -19.54 -19.47
C PRO A 314 -26.49 -20.28 -19.86
N PHE A 315 -27.63 -19.59 -19.87
CA PHE A 315 -28.89 -20.11 -20.42
C PHE A 315 -29.05 -19.70 -21.89
N SER A 316 -29.99 -20.31 -22.60
CA SER A 316 -30.30 -19.97 -24.00
C SER A 316 -30.76 -18.52 -24.18
N GLU A 317 -31.37 -17.93 -23.15
CA GLU A 317 -31.84 -16.55 -23.10
C GLU A 317 -30.76 -15.54 -22.69
N GLY A 318 -29.61 -16.01 -22.18
CA GLY A 318 -28.54 -15.17 -21.65
C GLY A 318 -27.93 -15.71 -20.35
N ARG A 319 -26.92 -15.03 -19.82
CA ARG A 319 -26.34 -15.38 -18.52
C ARG A 319 -27.33 -15.10 -17.40
N ARG A 320 -27.48 -16.02 -16.45
CA ARG A 320 -28.33 -15.86 -15.27
C ARG A 320 -27.56 -16.27 -14.02
N PHE A 321 -27.78 -15.58 -12.91
CA PHE A 321 -27.22 -15.92 -11.62
C PHE A 321 -28.15 -16.93 -10.91
N VAL A 322 -27.62 -18.06 -10.47
CA VAL A 322 -28.37 -19.12 -9.79
C VAL A 322 -27.81 -19.29 -8.39
N SER A 323 -28.67 -19.23 -7.38
CA SER A 323 -28.27 -19.51 -6.01
C SER A 323 -27.77 -20.96 -5.87
N PHE A 324 -26.77 -21.19 -5.02
CA PHE A 324 -26.32 -22.53 -4.67
C PHE A 324 -27.45 -23.43 -4.13
N HIS A 325 -28.54 -22.85 -3.62
CA HIS A 325 -29.74 -23.57 -3.19
C HIS A 325 -30.45 -24.31 -4.35
N HIS A 326 -30.32 -23.82 -5.59
CA HIS A 326 -31.04 -24.33 -6.76
C HIS A 326 -30.13 -25.05 -7.77
N VAL A 327 -28.84 -25.23 -7.46
CA VAL A 327 -27.87 -25.84 -8.40
C VAL A 327 -28.23 -27.27 -8.77
N ASP A 328 -28.82 -28.04 -7.84
CA ASP A 328 -29.28 -29.41 -8.10
C ASP A 328 -30.48 -29.49 -9.05
N GLU A 329 -31.18 -28.37 -9.28
CA GLU A 329 -32.27 -28.25 -10.25
C GLU A 329 -31.75 -27.93 -11.66
N LEU A 330 -30.43 -27.81 -11.85
CA LEU A 330 -29.81 -27.50 -13.14
C LEU A 330 -29.22 -28.74 -13.79
N ARG A 331 -29.25 -28.74 -15.12
CA ARG A 331 -28.39 -29.59 -15.95
C ARG A 331 -27.56 -28.71 -16.87
N ILE A 332 -26.28 -29.04 -16.99
CA ILE A 332 -25.30 -28.25 -17.74
C ILE A 332 -24.78 -29.13 -18.87
N CYS A 333 -24.82 -28.62 -20.09
CA CYS A 333 -24.36 -29.34 -21.26
C CYS A 333 -22.86 -29.60 -21.13
N ALA A 334 -22.45 -30.87 -21.11
CA ALA A 334 -21.05 -31.25 -20.96
C ALA A 334 -20.15 -30.71 -22.09
N SER A 335 -20.74 -30.46 -23.27
CA SER A 335 -20.02 -29.96 -24.45
C SER A 335 -19.93 -28.42 -24.52
N CYS A 336 -21.05 -27.70 -24.40
CA CYS A 336 -21.08 -26.24 -24.62
C CYS A 336 -21.32 -25.38 -23.37
N GLY A 337 -21.59 -26.01 -22.22
CA GLY A 337 -21.91 -25.32 -20.97
C GLY A 337 -23.33 -24.75 -20.87
N LEU A 338 -24.14 -24.82 -21.93
CA LEU A 338 -25.53 -24.35 -21.90
C LEU A 338 -26.27 -25.00 -20.72
N THR A 339 -26.96 -24.18 -19.95
CA THR A 339 -27.66 -24.59 -18.73
C THR A 339 -29.16 -24.61 -18.97
N GLU A 340 -29.82 -25.66 -18.49
CA GLU A 340 -31.27 -25.83 -18.50
C GLU A 340 -31.78 -26.30 -17.14
N VAL A 341 -33.06 -26.07 -16.87
CA VAL A 341 -33.73 -26.58 -15.67
C VAL A 341 -34.03 -28.06 -15.84
N HIS A 342 -33.57 -28.87 -14.89
CA HIS A 342 -33.79 -30.30 -14.88
C HIS A 342 -35.13 -30.65 -14.24
N HIS A 343 -36.14 -30.94 -15.07
CA HIS A 343 -37.41 -31.50 -14.62
C HIS A 343 -37.35 -33.04 -14.57
N ALA A 344 -36.51 -33.63 -13.72
CA ALA A 344 -36.57 -35.09 -13.54
C ALA A 344 -37.75 -35.49 -12.63
N PRO A 345 -38.56 -36.49 -13.02
CA PRO A 345 -39.39 -37.20 -12.06
C PRO A 345 -38.48 -37.94 -11.05
N GLU A 346 -38.87 -37.94 -9.76
CA GLU A 346 -38.11 -38.35 -8.56
C GLU A 346 -37.34 -39.70 -8.60
N ASN A 347 -37.45 -40.50 -9.67
CA ASN A 347 -36.91 -41.85 -9.80
C ASN A 347 -35.91 -42.07 -10.94
N HIS A 348 -35.44 -41.02 -11.64
CA HIS A 348 -34.32 -41.15 -12.58
C HIS A 348 -33.05 -40.55 -11.98
N LYS A 349 -32.00 -41.37 -11.85
CA LYS A 349 -30.65 -40.82 -11.67
C LYS A 349 -30.34 -39.96 -12.88
N PRO A 350 -29.93 -38.68 -12.71
CA PRO A 350 -29.48 -37.88 -13.83
C PRO A 350 -28.36 -38.64 -14.56
N ASP A 351 -28.45 -38.71 -15.89
CA ASP A 351 -27.33 -39.17 -16.71
C ASP A 351 -26.15 -38.26 -16.37
N PRO A 352 -24.97 -38.79 -15.98
CA PRO A 352 -23.84 -37.96 -15.55
C PRO A 352 -23.40 -36.95 -16.62
N GLU A 353 -23.73 -37.20 -17.89
CA GLU A 353 -23.45 -36.32 -19.01
C GLU A 353 -24.73 -36.00 -19.78
N TRP A 354 -25.20 -34.75 -19.67
CA TRP A 354 -26.28 -34.24 -20.49
C TRP A 354 -25.73 -33.38 -21.65
N TYR A 355 -26.39 -33.47 -22.81
CA TYR A 355 -26.05 -32.70 -24.01
C TYR A 355 -27.29 -31.98 -24.53
N CYS A 356 -27.18 -30.68 -24.81
CA CYS A 356 -28.31 -29.85 -25.24
C CYS A 356 -28.77 -30.12 -26.69
N SER A 357 -27.96 -30.81 -27.49
CA SER A 357 -28.27 -31.12 -28.89
C SER A 357 -27.58 -32.41 -29.32
N SER A 358 -28.06 -33.02 -30.40
CA SER A 358 -27.34 -34.11 -31.06
C SER A 358 -25.95 -33.66 -31.51
N LEU A 359 -25.83 -32.42 -32.02
CA LEU A 359 -24.56 -31.82 -32.40
C LEU A 359 -23.57 -31.79 -31.23
N CYS A 360 -23.98 -31.37 -30.03
CA CYS A 360 -23.12 -31.40 -28.83
C CYS A 360 -22.69 -32.81 -28.46
N ARG A 361 -23.60 -33.79 -28.53
CA ARG A 361 -23.29 -35.20 -28.25
C ARG A 361 -22.33 -35.79 -29.28
N GLU A 362 -22.58 -35.54 -30.55
CA GLU A 362 -21.72 -35.95 -31.66
C GLU A 362 -20.36 -35.27 -31.58
N THR A 363 -20.31 -33.99 -31.18
CA THR A 363 -19.05 -33.26 -30.96
C THR A 363 -18.25 -33.90 -29.84
N GLU A 364 -18.87 -34.21 -28.70
CA GLU A 364 -18.16 -34.87 -27.60
C GLU A 364 -17.72 -36.29 -27.95
N THR A 365 -18.56 -37.04 -28.66
CA THR A 365 -18.21 -38.37 -29.19
C THR A 365 -17.00 -38.27 -30.11
N LEU A 366 -16.98 -37.28 -31.02
CA LEU A 366 -15.85 -37.03 -31.91
C LEU A 366 -14.60 -36.61 -31.14
N CYS A 367 -14.73 -35.79 -30.09
CA CYS A 367 -13.61 -35.41 -29.22
C CYS A 367 -13.03 -36.63 -28.50
N GLN A 368 -13.87 -37.53 -27.97
CA GLN A 368 -13.44 -38.79 -27.37
C GLN A 368 -12.79 -39.71 -28.40
N GLU A 369 -13.37 -39.88 -29.59
CA GLU A 369 -12.78 -40.67 -30.68
C GLU A 369 -11.41 -40.13 -31.12
N ILE A 370 -11.25 -38.81 -31.18
CA ILE A 370 -9.97 -38.16 -31.47
C ILE A 370 -8.97 -38.41 -30.35
N TYR A 371 -9.40 -38.31 -29.10
CA TYR A 371 -8.57 -38.53 -27.92
C TYR A 371 -8.06 -39.97 -27.81
N GLU A 372 -8.92 -40.95 -28.09
CA GLU A 372 -8.59 -42.38 -28.04
C GLU A 372 -7.81 -42.86 -29.27
N ARG A 373 -7.76 -42.05 -30.34
CA ARG A 373 -7.11 -42.41 -31.59
C ARG A 373 -5.60 -42.60 -31.40
N PRO A 374 -5.01 -43.70 -31.92
CA PRO A 374 -3.57 -43.86 -31.92
C PRO A 374 -2.88 -42.65 -32.57
N TYR A 375 -1.90 -42.06 -31.88
CA TYR A 375 -1.20 -40.84 -32.31
C TYR A 375 -0.84 -40.82 -33.80
N ASN A 376 -0.31 -41.93 -34.31
CA ASN A 376 0.09 -42.06 -35.72
C ASN A 376 -1.08 -41.93 -36.71
N SER A 377 -2.26 -42.48 -36.39
CA SER A 377 -3.43 -42.38 -37.29
C SER A 377 -4.09 -41.01 -37.20
N PHE A 378 -4.08 -40.37 -36.02
CA PHE A 378 -4.53 -38.99 -35.87
C PHE A 378 -3.70 -38.02 -36.74
N ILE A 379 -2.37 -38.13 -36.71
CA ILE A 379 -1.48 -37.32 -37.55
C ILE A 379 -1.74 -37.56 -39.04
N SER A 380 -1.91 -38.82 -39.45
CA SER A 380 -2.23 -39.19 -40.84
C SER A 380 -3.55 -38.55 -41.32
N ASP A 381 -4.62 -38.69 -40.54
CA ASP A 381 -5.94 -38.17 -40.92
C ASP A 381 -6.01 -36.65 -40.89
N ALA A 382 -5.35 -36.01 -39.93
CA ALA A 382 -5.22 -34.56 -39.89
C ALA A 382 -4.52 -34.03 -41.15
N THR A 383 -3.49 -34.76 -41.63
CA THR A 383 -2.75 -34.47 -42.88
C THR A 383 -3.63 -34.59 -44.11
N ALA A 384 -4.49 -35.60 -44.17
CA ALA A 384 -5.39 -35.82 -45.31
C ALA A 384 -6.56 -34.82 -45.39
N ASN A 385 -7.14 -34.44 -44.24
CA ASN A 385 -8.36 -33.62 -44.20
C ASN A 385 -8.12 -32.10 -44.28
N GLY A 386 -6.89 -31.65 -44.55
CA GLY A 386 -6.60 -30.22 -44.65
C GLY A 386 -6.74 -29.46 -43.33
N LEU A 387 -6.95 -30.14 -42.19
CA LEU A 387 -6.84 -29.56 -40.85
C LEU A 387 -5.43 -29.01 -40.59
N ILE A 388 -4.47 -29.44 -41.43
CA ILE A 388 -3.11 -28.89 -41.59
C ILE A 388 -3.05 -27.48 -42.20
N LEU A 389 -4.13 -26.92 -42.74
CA LEU A 389 -4.14 -25.52 -43.20
C LEU A 389 -4.23 -24.48 -42.06
N MET A 390 -4.45 -24.91 -40.81
CA MET A 390 -4.20 -24.10 -39.61
C MET A 390 -2.83 -24.42 -38.96
N LYS A 391 -2.06 -25.34 -39.56
CA LYS A 391 -0.67 -25.64 -39.17
C LYS A 391 0.28 -24.73 -39.93
N LEU A 392 0.48 -23.51 -39.43
CA LEU A 392 1.87 -23.08 -39.34
C LEU A 392 2.53 -24.02 -38.30
N PRO A 393 3.74 -24.55 -38.55
CA PRO A 393 4.47 -25.41 -37.59
C PRO A 393 4.54 -24.81 -36.17
N GLU A 394 4.45 -23.48 -36.10
CA GLU A 394 4.45 -22.65 -34.90
C GLU A 394 3.18 -22.81 -34.04
N THR A 395 2.00 -23.04 -34.63
CA THR A 395 0.72 -23.08 -33.89
C THR A 395 0.37 -24.49 -33.40
N TRP A 396 0.77 -25.55 -34.11
CA TRP A 396 0.57 -26.93 -33.65
C TRP A 396 1.56 -27.32 -32.55
N SER A 397 2.84 -26.98 -32.69
CA SER A 397 3.84 -27.18 -31.63
C SER A 397 3.49 -26.43 -30.35
N THR A 398 2.79 -25.30 -30.47
CA THR A 398 2.25 -24.52 -29.35
C THR A 398 1.15 -25.27 -28.58
N ASN A 399 0.21 -25.91 -29.28
CA ASN A 399 -0.94 -26.58 -28.66
C ASN A 399 -0.65 -28.04 -28.27
N GLU A 400 0.14 -28.77 -29.06
CA GLU A 400 0.52 -30.17 -28.80
C GLU A 400 1.32 -30.30 -27.49
N LYS A 401 2.11 -29.28 -27.13
CA LYS A 401 2.79 -29.18 -25.84
C LYS A 401 1.82 -29.03 -24.66
N MET A 402 0.65 -28.42 -24.84
CA MET A 402 -0.37 -28.28 -23.78
C MET A 402 -1.06 -29.60 -23.46
N PHE A 403 -1.23 -30.46 -24.47
CA PHE A 403 -1.92 -31.75 -24.37
C PHE A 403 -0.97 -32.96 -24.28
N ALA A 404 0.34 -32.73 -24.15
CA ALA A 404 1.34 -33.78 -24.09
C ALA A 404 1.08 -34.77 -22.92
N SER A 405 0.74 -36.00 -23.29
CA SER A 405 0.54 -37.16 -22.41
C SER A 405 1.86 -37.48 -21.68
N GLY A 406 1.88 -37.36 -20.35
CA GLY A 406 3.09 -37.62 -19.54
C GLY A 406 3.36 -36.65 -18.39
N GLY A 407 2.39 -35.82 -17.99
CA GLY A 407 2.51 -34.91 -16.85
C GLY A 407 3.32 -33.63 -17.13
N GLN A 408 3.81 -33.44 -18.35
CA GLN A 408 4.53 -32.23 -18.78
C GLN A 408 3.62 -31.12 -19.35
N GLY A 409 2.39 -31.45 -19.75
CA GLY A 409 1.46 -30.51 -20.39
C GLY A 409 0.98 -29.35 -19.50
N HIS A 410 0.90 -29.55 -18.18
CA HIS A 410 0.43 -28.50 -17.25
C HIS A 410 1.31 -27.25 -17.26
N GLY A 411 2.63 -27.42 -17.40
CA GLY A 411 3.57 -26.29 -17.44
C GLY A 411 3.38 -25.46 -18.71
N PHE A 412 3.24 -26.11 -19.85
CA PHE A 412 3.02 -25.44 -21.14
C PHE A 412 1.63 -24.79 -21.25
N ALA A 413 0.58 -25.45 -20.73
CA ALA A 413 -0.76 -24.87 -20.66
C ALA A 413 -0.78 -23.60 -19.79
N ALA A 414 -0.13 -23.65 -18.62
CA ALA A 414 -0.02 -22.50 -17.74
C ALA A 414 0.77 -21.34 -18.37
N GLU A 415 1.92 -21.64 -19.00
CA GLU A 415 2.74 -20.63 -19.69
C GLU A 415 1.91 -19.86 -20.73
N ARG A 416 1.18 -20.61 -21.56
CA ARG A 416 0.39 -20.06 -22.65
C ARG A 416 -0.84 -19.32 -22.14
N GLY A 417 -1.53 -19.85 -21.13
CA GLY A 417 -2.64 -19.19 -20.46
C GLY A 417 -2.22 -17.84 -19.87
N ASN A 418 -1.10 -17.82 -19.14
CA ASN A 418 -0.60 -16.59 -18.55
C ASN A 418 -0.09 -15.62 -19.62
N HIS A 419 0.48 -16.10 -20.75
CA HIS A 419 0.87 -15.23 -21.86
C HIS A 419 -0.33 -14.49 -22.46
N ILE A 420 -1.46 -15.18 -22.64
CA ILE A 420 -2.71 -14.58 -23.11
C ILE A 420 -3.16 -13.50 -22.11
N VAL A 421 -3.19 -13.81 -20.82
CA VAL A 421 -3.57 -12.86 -19.77
C VAL A 421 -2.67 -11.62 -19.77
N ASP A 422 -1.35 -11.78 -19.91
CA ASP A 422 -0.41 -10.65 -19.95
C ASP A 422 -0.64 -9.76 -21.19
N ARG A 423 -0.93 -10.36 -22.35
CA ARG A 423 -1.27 -9.61 -23.58
C ARG A 423 -2.61 -8.88 -23.45
N VAL A 424 -3.62 -9.51 -22.85
CA VAL A 424 -4.94 -8.90 -22.59
C VAL A 424 -4.81 -7.72 -21.62
N ARG A 425 -3.89 -7.82 -20.65
CA ARG A 425 -3.53 -6.71 -19.74
C ARG A 425 -2.59 -5.67 -20.37
N LEU A 426 -2.42 -5.68 -21.70
CA LEU A 426 -1.61 -4.74 -22.48
C LEU A 426 -0.12 -4.70 -22.08
N LYS A 427 0.41 -5.78 -21.50
CA LYS A 427 1.86 -5.90 -21.23
C LYS A 427 2.61 -6.29 -22.51
N ASN A 428 3.87 -5.87 -22.62
CA ASN A 428 4.77 -6.33 -23.68
C ASN A 428 5.27 -7.74 -23.35
N ALA A 429 4.48 -8.76 -23.72
CA ALA A 429 4.76 -10.16 -23.45
C ALA A 429 5.24 -10.91 -24.69
N ARG A 430 6.27 -11.74 -24.54
CA ARG A 430 6.82 -12.63 -25.57
C ARG A 430 7.07 -14.01 -24.99
N ILE A 431 6.78 -15.05 -25.75
CA ILE A 431 7.16 -16.42 -25.41
C ILE A 431 8.61 -16.63 -25.86
N LEU A 432 9.44 -17.12 -24.95
CA LEU A 432 10.87 -17.40 -25.18
C LEU A 432 11.18 -18.90 -25.10
N GLY A 433 10.37 -19.68 -24.35
CA GLY A 433 10.62 -21.10 -24.05
C GLY A 433 10.52 -22.04 -25.25
N ASP A 434 10.01 -21.57 -26.39
CA ASP A 434 9.88 -22.39 -27.61
C ASP A 434 11.21 -22.80 -28.24
N ASN A 435 12.31 -22.13 -27.88
CA ASN A 435 13.66 -22.48 -28.33
C ASN A 435 14.27 -23.69 -27.58
N ASN A 436 13.58 -24.25 -26.57
CA ASN A 436 14.06 -25.33 -25.71
C ASN A 436 15.44 -25.05 -25.08
N ALA A 437 15.81 -23.78 -24.90
CA ALA A 437 17.06 -23.41 -24.27
C ALA A 437 17.10 -23.96 -22.83
N ARG A 438 18.14 -24.72 -22.51
CA ARG A 438 18.32 -25.27 -21.16
C ARG A 438 18.39 -24.11 -20.17
N ASN A 439 17.48 -24.10 -19.19
CA ASN A 439 17.33 -23.03 -18.19
C ASN A 439 17.01 -21.63 -18.76
N GLY A 440 16.57 -21.55 -20.02
CA GLY A 440 16.05 -20.31 -20.59
C GLY A 440 14.70 -19.93 -19.98
N ALA A 441 14.33 -18.66 -20.12
CA ALA A 441 13.03 -18.16 -19.70
C ALA A 441 11.91 -18.73 -20.59
N ASP A 442 10.77 -19.05 -19.99
CA ASP A 442 9.56 -19.45 -20.69
C ASP A 442 8.94 -18.21 -21.36
N ARG A 443 8.92 -17.08 -20.64
CA ARG A 443 8.33 -15.82 -21.11
C ARG A 443 9.14 -14.60 -20.71
N LEU A 444 9.07 -13.56 -21.53
CA LEU A 444 9.53 -12.21 -21.22
C LEU A 444 8.34 -11.28 -21.15
N VAL A 445 8.10 -10.67 -20.00
CA VAL A 445 6.94 -9.80 -19.78
C VAL A 445 7.41 -8.46 -19.25
N SER A 446 7.28 -7.41 -20.06
CA SER A 446 7.71 -6.03 -19.74
C SER A 446 9.14 -5.91 -19.22
N GLY A 447 10.06 -6.74 -19.74
CA GLY A 447 11.47 -6.76 -19.34
C GLY A 447 11.83 -7.75 -18.24
N THR A 448 10.85 -8.43 -17.64
CA THR A 448 11.08 -9.47 -16.63
C THR A 448 11.08 -10.86 -17.27
N GLU A 449 12.14 -11.63 -17.03
CA GLU A 449 12.30 -13.02 -17.45
C GLU A 449 11.57 -13.95 -16.45
N ILE A 450 10.66 -14.79 -16.94
CA ILE A 450 9.73 -15.60 -16.13
C ILE A 450 9.87 -17.08 -16.46
N GLN A 451 9.95 -17.90 -15.42
CA GLN A 451 9.70 -19.34 -15.47
C GLN A 451 8.35 -19.72 -14.90
N THR A 452 7.66 -20.63 -15.57
CA THR A 452 6.38 -21.19 -15.16
C THR A 452 6.58 -22.62 -14.66
N LYS A 453 6.20 -22.91 -13.40
CA LYS A 453 6.28 -24.25 -12.80
C LYS A 453 4.99 -24.57 -12.04
N TYR A 454 4.17 -25.41 -12.66
CA TYR A 454 2.87 -25.82 -12.13
C TYR A 454 2.94 -27.31 -11.77
N CYS A 455 3.19 -27.59 -10.49
CA CYS A 455 3.20 -28.94 -9.92
C CYS A 455 2.07 -29.12 -8.91
N SER A 456 1.88 -30.36 -8.44
CA SER A 456 0.79 -30.72 -7.53
C SER A 456 0.86 -30.08 -6.13
N THR A 457 2.03 -29.55 -5.72
CA THR A 457 2.22 -28.90 -4.42
C THR A 457 3.20 -27.73 -4.55
N ALA A 458 3.09 -26.74 -3.66
CA ALA A 458 3.97 -25.57 -3.65
C ALA A 458 5.46 -25.95 -3.58
N ALA A 459 5.80 -26.91 -2.71
CA ALA A 459 7.17 -27.40 -2.56
C ALA A 459 7.72 -28.07 -3.82
N ARG A 460 6.87 -28.77 -4.60
CA ARG A 460 7.27 -29.35 -5.88
C ARG A 460 7.41 -28.28 -6.96
N SER A 461 6.51 -27.31 -7.02
CA SER A 461 6.55 -26.20 -7.97
C SER A 461 7.84 -25.39 -7.82
N VAL A 462 8.20 -25.05 -6.57
CA VAL A 462 9.48 -24.39 -6.24
C VAL A 462 10.66 -25.34 -6.45
N GLY A 463 10.59 -26.58 -5.98
CA GLY A 463 11.66 -27.56 -6.11
C GLY A 463 12.04 -27.86 -7.56
N ALA A 464 11.09 -27.78 -8.50
CA ALA A 464 11.33 -27.91 -9.93
C ALA A 464 12.17 -26.77 -10.52
N ALA A 465 12.50 -25.74 -9.76
CA ALA A 465 13.39 -24.65 -10.14
C ALA A 465 14.84 -24.80 -9.65
N PHE A 466 15.16 -25.92 -8.99
CA PHE A 466 16.51 -26.22 -8.49
C PHE A 466 17.11 -27.42 -9.20
N ASP A 467 18.44 -27.50 -9.26
CA ASP A 467 19.18 -28.61 -9.89
C ASP A 467 19.24 -29.85 -8.96
N GLY A 468 18.06 -30.37 -8.60
CA GLY A 468 17.88 -31.45 -7.62
C GLY A 468 17.64 -30.97 -6.18
N GLN A 469 17.43 -31.90 -5.24
CA GLN A 469 17.07 -31.57 -3.84
C GLN A 469 18.07 -30.62 -3.14
N ASN A 470 19.35 -30.74 -3.48
CA ASN A 470 20.46 -29.95 -2.94
C ASN A 470 21.11 -29.02 -3.98
N GLY A 471 20.47 -28.85 -5.14
CA GLY A 471 20.98 -27.99 -6.20
C GLY A 471 20.76 -26.50 -5.91
N GLN A 472 21.45 -25.68 -6.71
CA GLN A 472 21.26 -24.24 -6.78
C GLN A 472 20.04 -23.90 -7.65
N TYR A 473 19.49 -22.70 -7.48
CA TYR A 473 18.46 -22.16 -8.35
C TYR A 473 18.97 -22.08 -9.78
N ARG A 474 18.29 -22.75 -10.70
CA ARG A 474 18.85 -23.00 -12.04
C ARG A 474 18.51 -21.93 -13.07
N TYR A 475 17.57 -21.03 -12.77
CA TYR A 475 17.05 -20.05 -13.71
C TYR A 475 17.67 -18.68 -13.49
N MET A 476 18.83 -18.46 -14.10
CA MET A 476 19.56 -17.21 -14.02
C MET A 476 19.43 -16.45 -15.34
N GLY A 477 18.81 -15.29 -15.28
CA GLY A 477 18.63 -14.38 -16.39
C GLY A 477 19.70 -13.30 -16.44
N ASN A 478 19.54 -12.37 -17.38
CA ASN A 478 20.48 -11.25 -17.54
C ASN A 478 20.46 -10.30 -16.33
N ASN A 479 19.34 -10.27 -15.60
CA ASN A 479 19.10 -9.38 -14.46
C ASN A 479 19.24 -10.07 -13.09
N GLY A 480 19.78 -11.29 -13.04
CA GLY A 480 19.83 -12.13 -11.84
C GLY A 480 18.80 -13.27 -11.91
N PRO A 481 18.39 -13.85 -10.77
CA PRO A 481 17.41 -14.94 -10.75
C PRO A 481 16.11 -14.58 -11.49
N MET A 482 15.70 -15.43 -12.44
CA MET A 482 14.43 -15.27 -13.14
C MET A 482 13.25 -15.43 -12.18
N GLN A 483 12.16 -14.73 -12.43
CA GLN A 483 10.95 -14.82 -11.60
C GLN A 483 10.27 -16.18 -11.78
N LEU A 484 9.91 -16.84 -10.68
CA LEU A 484 9.17 -18.10 -10.70
C LEU A 484 7.67 -17.84 -10.55
N GLU A 485 6.89 -18.36 -11.47
CA GLU A 485 5.43 -18.35 -11.49
C GLU A 485 4.90 -19.74 -11.14
N VAL A 486 3.99 -19.77 -10.16
CA VAL A 486 3.39 -20.98 -9.57
C VAL A 486 1.85 -20.83 -9.52
N PRO A 487 1.09 -21.91 -9.29
CA PRO A 487 -0.36 -21.83 -9.11
C PRO A 487 -0.75 -20.83 -8.01
N ARG A 488 -1.81 -20.04 -8.25
CA ARG A 488 -2.22 -18.92 -7.38
C ARG A 488 -2.54 -19.38 -5.95
N ASP A 489 -3.18 -20.52 -5.81
CA ASP A 489 -3.51 -21.21 -4.55
C ASP A 489 -2.27 -21.68 -3.77
N GLN A 490 -1.13 -21.86 -4.44
CA GLN A 490 0.14 -22.31 -3.85
C GLN A 490 1.05 -21.16 -3.40
N TYR A 491 0.67 -19.89 -3.64
CA TYR A 491 1.54 -18.73 -3.47
C TYR A 491 2.20 -18.65 -2.08
N ALA A 492 1.41 -18.72 -1.00
CA ALA A 492 1.93 -18.61 0.37
C ALA A 492 2.96 -19.70 0.69
N GLY A 493 2.66 -20.96 0.32
CA GLY A 493 3.57 -22.08 0.50
C GLY A 493 4.83 -21.99 -0.37
N ALA A 494 4.70 -21.43 -1.58
CA ALA A 494 5.82 -21.27 -2.50
C ALA A 494 6.79 -20.18 -2.01
N VAL A 495 6.26 -19.06 -1.51
CA VAL A 495 7.05 -17.99 -0.89
C VAL A 495 7.82 -18.52 0.32
N GLU A 496 7.17 -19.28 1.21
CA GLU A 496 7.85 -19.87 2.37
C GLU A 496 8.92 -20.89 1.96
N THR A 497 8.64 -21.74 0.98
CA THR A 497 9.62 -22.70 0.44
C THR A 497 10.83 -21.98 -0.16
N MET A 498 10.61 -20.94 -0.96
CA MET A 498 11.68 -20.15 -1.58
C MET A 498 12.51 -19.40 -0.54
N ARG A 499 11.87 -18.82 0.48
CA ARG A 499 12.56 -18.15 1.59
C ARG A 499 13.52 -19.10 2.31
N ASN A 500 13.11 -20.34 2.54
CA ASN A 500 13.97 -21.35 3.17
C ASN A 500 15.13 -21.75 2.24
N LYS A 501 14.91 -21.88 0.93
CA LYS A 501 16.00 -22.12 -0.05
C LYS A 501 17.01 -20.97 -0.10
N ILE A 502 16.56 -19.71 -0.03
CA ILE A 502 17.45 -18.54 0.03
C ILE A 502 18.28 -18.57 1.33
N ARG A 503 17.66 -18.84 2.48
CA ARG A 503 18.36 -18.99 3.77
C ARG A 503 19.42 -20.10 3.76
N GLU A 504 19.17 -21.17 3.01
CA GLU A 504 20.11 -22.28 2.80
C GLU A 504 21.26 -21.93 1.83
N GLY A 505 21.31 -20.72 1.27
CA GLY A 505 22.31 -20.32 0.27
C GLY A 505 22.14 -21.02 -1.07
N LYS A 506 20.91 -21.42 -1.42
CA LYS A 506 20.58 -22.13 -2.67
C LYS A 506 20.15 -21.22 -3.81
N VAL A 507 20.14 -19.91 -3.59
CA VAL A 507 19.86 -18.89 -4.61
C VAL A 507 20.99 -17.89 -4.51
N GLU A 508 21.77 -17.72 -5.57
CA GLU A 508 22.81 -16.69 -5.62
C GLU A 508 22.15 -15.31 -5.60
N GLU A 509 22.45 -14.55 -4.55
CA GLU A 509 22.15 -13.12 -4.49
C GLU A 509 23.15 -12.37 -5.36
N ARG A 510 22.71 -11.23 -5.88
CA ARG A 510 23.53 -10.38 -6.75
C ARG A 510 24.66 -9.69 -6.00
#